data_AF-A0A351CH80-F1
#
_entry.id   AF-A0A351CH80-F1
#
_cell.length_a   1.000
_cell.length_b   1.000
_cell.length_c   1.000
_cell.angle_alpha   90.00
_cell.angle_beta   90.00
_cell.angle_gamma   90.00
#
_symmetry.space_group_name_H-M   'P 1'
#
loop_
_entity.id
_entity.type
_entity.pdbx_description
1 polymer ?
#
loop_
_entity_poly.entity_id
_entity_poly.type
_entity_poly.pdbx_seq_one_letter_code
_entity_poly.pdbx_strand_id
1 'polypeptide(L)'
;TRALHGTHLSTGDRMWSSFPHMRPMATITHDTLDWYGFDSFGAGVHDVIGTRCDPYTGYLLSGQEYHRCCHSNLIRALAAETGLPLDLAEAHVHDVLNVFMCTGFTHDTHQYFMKASPVRPGDFLEFFAEIDLLGALSTCPGGDCSSEHSSDTAACFPLKVEIYQADPGILADWSPPKPSAYSRSHRE
;
A
#
# COMPACT_ATOMS: atom_id res chain seq x y z
N THR A 1 -0.74 4.99 -10.16
CA THR A 1 -1.30 5.60 -8.94
C THR A 1 -0.61 6.91 -8.61
N ARG A 2 0.65 6.90 -8.13
CA ARG A 2 1.38 8.13 -7.75
C ARG A 2 1.33 9.28 -8.75
N ALA A 3 1.53 8.99 -10.04
CA ALA A 3 1.51 10.03 -11.08
C ALA A 3 0.13 10.70 -11.30
N LEU A 4 -0.97 10.03 -10.93
CA LEU A 4 -2.33 10.54 -11.12
C LEU A 4 -2.85 11.30 -9.90
N HIS A 5 -2.46 10.87 -8.70
CA HIS A 5 -3.07 11.34 -7.45
C HIS A 5 -2.08 12.05 -6.53
N GLY A 6 -0.77 11.84 -6.71
CA GLY A 6 0.28 12.43 -5.87
C GLY A 6 1.01 11.40 -5.02
N THR A 7 1.77 11.90 -4.04
CA THR A 7 2.66 11.07 -3.19
C THR A 7 1.90 10.20 -2.20
N HIS A 8 0.68 10.61 -1.84
CA HIS A 8 -0.20 10.01 -0.86
C HIS A 8 -1.60 9.90 -1.45
N LEU A 9 -2.41 8.98 -0.92
CA LEU A 9 -3.80 8.80 -1.33
C LEU A 9 -4.76 9.15 -0.19
N SER A 10 -5.94 9.63 -0.54
CA SER A 10 -6.99 10.06 0.39
C SER A 10 -8.38 9.74 -0.21
N THR A 11 -9.46 10.08 0.49
CA THR A 11 -10.84 9.85 0.02
C THR A 11 -11.06 10.33 -1.42
N GLY A 12 -11.60 9.44 -2.25
CA GLY A 12 -11.86 9.66 -3.68
C GLY A 12 -10.73 9.21 -4.61
N ASP A 13 -9.51 9.02 -4.09
CA ASP A 13 -8.40 8.50 -4.88
C ASP A 13 -8.58 7.01 -5.20
N ARG A 14 -7.83 6.58 -6.22
CA ARG A 14 -7.92 5.22 -6.77
C ARG A 14 -6.58 4.53 -6.76
N MET A 15 -6.58 3.27 -6.35
CA MET A 15 -5.48 2.35 -6.65
C MET A 15 -5.64 1.84 -8.07
N TRP A 16 -4.59 1.97 -8.88
CA TRP A 16 -4.63 1.59 -10.28
C TRP A 16 -3.78 0.34 -10.56
N SER A 17 -4.29 -0.55 -11.40
CA SER A 17 -3.56 -1.75 -11.83
C SER A 17 -2.39 -1.40 -12.75
N SER A 18 -1.38 -2.26 -12.77
CA SER A 18 -0.23 -2.16 -13.67
C SER A 18 -0.63 -2.26 -15.16
N PHE A 19 0.30 -1.89 -16.04
CA PHE A 19 0.17 -2.16 -17.46
C PHE A 19 0.17 -3.67 -17.73
N PRO A 20 -0.62 -4.15 -18.70
CA PRO A 20 -1.39 -3.38 -19.68
C PRO A 20 -2.80 -2.99 -19.21
N HIS A 21 -3.21 -3.39 -18.01
CA HIS A 21 -4.61 -3.29 -17.56
C HIS A 21 -5.02 -1.85 -17.26
N MET A 22 -4.17 -1.07 -16.58
CA MET A 22 -4.36 0.37 -16.30
C MET A 22 -5.83 0.78 -16.04
N ARG A 23 -6.46 0.16 -15.05
CA ARG A 23 -7.83 0.43 -14.60
C ARG A 23 -7.89 0.59 -13.08
N PRO A 24 -8.92 1.24 -12.52
CA PRO A 24 -9.14 1.25 -11.09
C PRO A 24 -9.28 -0.17 -10.55
N MET A 25 -8.57 -0.47 -9.46
CA MET A 25 -8.70 -1.70 -8.69
C MET A 25 -9.58 -1.48 -7.46
N ALA A 26 -9.35 -0.37 -6.78
CA ALA A 26 -10.12 0.06 -5.62
C ALA A 26 -10.17 1.59 -5.56
N THR A 27 -11.23 2.12 -4.97
CA THR A 27 -11.42 3.56 -4.70
C THR A 27 -11.52 3.77 -3.19
N ILE A 28 -10.78 4.72 -2.63
CA ILE A 28 -10.89 5.06 -1.20
C ILE A 28 -12.23 5.78 -1.00
N THR A 29 -13.10 5.21 -0.17
CA THR A 29 -14.43 5.77 0.12
C THR A 29 -14.44 6.58 1.40
N HIS A 30 -13.52 6.29 2.32
CA HIS A 30 -13.40 7.00 3.58
C HIS A 30 -11.98 6.89 4.13
N ASP A 31 -11.46 8.00 4.64
CA ASP A 31 -10.23 8.06 5.41
C ASP A 31 -10.45 8.91 6.67
N THR A 32 -10.35 8.25 7.83
CA THR A 32 -10.46 8.93 9.14
C THR A 32 -9.30 9.90 9.42
N LEU A 33 -8.20 9.79 8.69
CA LEU A 33 -7.01 10.64 8.80
C LEU A 33 -6.94 11.72 7.71
N ASP A 34 -8.00 11.93 6.91
CA ASP A 34 -8.05 12.96 5.85
C ASP A 34 -7.71 14.36 6.35
N TRP A 35 -8.00 14.65 7.62
CA TRP A 35 -7.69 15.93 8.27
C TRP A 35 -6.19 16.22 8.36
N TYR A 36 -5.31 15.22 8.20
CA TYR A 36 -3.87 15.38 8.33
C TYR A 36 -3.29 16.25 7.21
N GLY A 37 -3.76 16.06 5.98
CA GLY A 37 -3.26 16.77 4.80
C GLY A 37 -1.75 16.59 4.62
N PHE A 38 -1.03 17.72 4.50
CA PHE A 38 0.43 17.75 4.51
C PHE A 38 0.94 18.62 5.66
N ASP A 39 1.87 18.09 6.45
CA ASP A 39 2.47 18.82 7.57
C ASP A 39 3.55 19.82 7.12
N SER A 40 4.12 20.55 8.08
CA SER A 40 5.17 21.55 7.82
C SER A 40 6.48 21.00 7.25
N PHE A 41 6.67 19.68 7.25
CA PHE A 41 7.83 18.99 6.68
C PHE A 41 7.50 18.36 5.31
N GLY A 42 6.27 18.55 4.82
CA GLY A 42 5.79 17.94 3.59
C GLY A 42 5.39 16.47 3.75
N ALA A 43 5.13 16.01 4.99
CA ALA A 43 4.68 14.64 5.23
C ALA A 43 3.16 14.50 5.05
N GLY A 44 2.72 13.40 4.47
CA GLY A 44 1.31 12.97 4.42
C GLY A 44 1.15 11.57 5.02
N VAL A 45 -0.06 11.00 4.99
CA VAL A 45 -0.36 9.60 5.36
C VAL A 45 -0.84 8.80 4.15
N HIS A 46 -0.73 7.47 4.19
CA HIS A 46 -1.14 6.57 3.10
C HIS A 46 -0.29 6.71 1.83
N ASP A 47 1.02 6.52 1.99
CA ASP A 47 1.99 6.80 0.94
C ASP A 47 1.96 5.78 -0.21
N VAL A 48 2.26 6.27 -1.41
CA VAL A 48 2.57 5.48 -2.62
C VAL A 48 3.93 5.87 -3.21
N ILE A 49 4.84 6.29 -2.33
CA ILE A 49 6.20 6.74 -2.69
C ILE A 49 7.27 5.74 -2.25
N GLY A 50 7.01 4.98 -1.18
CA GLY A 50 7.86 3.86 -0.78
C GLY A 50 7.65 2.62 -1.64
N THR A 51 8.49 1.61 -1.41
CA THR A 51 8.39 0.29 -2.05
C THR A 51 7.78 -0.72 -1.07
N ARG A 52 8.52 -1.01 0.02
CA ARG A 52 8.22 -1.83 1.21
C ARG A 52 9.52 -2.08 1.95
N CYS A 53 9.50 -2.30 3.26
CA CYS A 53 10.68 -2.88 3.92
C CYS A 53 10.92 -4.30 3.38
N ASP A 54 12.17 -4.60 3.05
CA ASP A 54 12.56 -5.83 2.37
C ASP A 54 13.86 -6.41 2.96
N PRO A 55 14.03 -7.75 2.92
CA PRO A 55 15.19 -8.41 3.51
C PRO A 55 16.49 -8.12 2.74
N TYR A 56 16.42 -7.76 1.46
CA TYR A 56 17.59 -7.54 0.61
C TYR A 56 18.28 -6.22 0.95
N THR A 57 17.52 -5.14 1.08
CA THR A 57 17.99 -3.85 1.56
C THR A 57 18.50 -3.96 2.99
N GLY A 58 17.77 -4.69 3.85
CA GLY A 58 18.20 -4.99 5.22
C GLY A 58 19.56 -5.69 5.25
N TYR A 59 19.73 -6.74 4.44
CA TYR A 59 21.00 -7.47 4.32
C TYR A 59 22.12 -6.61 3.74
N LEU A 60 21.85 -5.80 2.71
CA LEU A 60 22.83 -4.89 2.11
C LEU A 60 23.39 -3.89 3.12
N LEU A 61 22.53 -3.34 4.01
CA LEU A 61 22.91 -2.29 4.96
C LEU A 61 23.51 -2.84 6.27
N SER A 62 23.08 -4.03 6.72
CA SER A 62 23.47 -4.57 8.03
C SER A 62 24.30 -5.86 7.99
N GLY A 63 24.29 -6.57 6.86
CA GLY A 63 24.85 -7.92 6.73
C GLY A 63 24.08 -9.02 7.47
N GLN A 64 22.90 -8.73 8.02
CA GLN A 64 22.07 -9.67 8.77
C GLN A 64 20.83 -10.09 8.00
N GLU A 65 20.49 -11.38 8.08
CA GLU A 65 19.23 -11.89 7.55
C GLU A 65 18.08 -11.58 8.51
N TYR A 66 17.01 -10.99 7.97
CA TYR A 66 15.77 -10.73 8.71
C TYR A 66 14.55 -11.09 7.86
N HIS A 67 13.72 -12.00 8.35
CA HIS A 67 12.68 -12.65 7.54
C HIS A 67 11.25 -12.14 7.80
N ARG A 68 11.08 -11.09 8.60
CA ARG A 68 9.78 -10.53 8.99
C ARG A 68 9.49 -9.15 8.39
N CYS A 69 10.29 -8.74 7.40
CA CYS A 69 9.99 -7.60 6.54
C CYS A 69 8.62 -7.76 5.84
N CYS A 70 7.97 -6.64 5.53
CA CYS A 70 6.71 -6.61 4.78
C CYS A 70 6.82 -7.40 3.46
N HIS A 71 7.94 -7.26 2.75
CA HIS A 71 8.22 -8.06 1.56
C HIS A 71 8.06 -9.57 1.82
N SER A 72 8.78 -10.12 2.81
CA SER A 72 8.71 -11.54 3.16
C SER A 72 7.36 -11.97 3.70
N ASN A 73 6.67 -11.10 4.45
CA ASN A 73 5.32 -11.35 4.94
C ASN A 73 4.32 -11.50 3.79
N LEU A 74 4.39 -10.61 2.79
CA LEU A 74 3.52 -10.65 1.61
C LEU A 74 3.79 -11.86 0.73
N ILE A 75 5.05 -12.26 0.54
CA ILE A 75 5.40 -13.49 -0.19
C ILE A 75 4.71 -14.69 0.45
N ARG A 76 4.88 -14.87 1.76
CA ARG A 76 4.32 -16.01 2.48
C ARG A 76 2.80 -16.01 2.46
N ALA A 77 2.18 -14.84 2.64
CA ALA A 77 0.72 -14.71 2.58
C ALA A 77 0.18 -15.08 1.20
N LEU A 78 0.79 -14.56 0.14
CA LEU A 78 0.39 -14.85 -1.24
C LEU A 78 0.59 -16.33 -1.60
N ALA A 79 1.74 -16.90 -1.24
CA ALA A 79 2.04 -18.31 -1.46
C ALA A 79 1.03 -19.22 -0.73
N ALA A 80 0.68 -18.88 0.52
CA ALA A 80 -0.28 -19.64 1.31
C ALA A 80 -1.69 -19.62 0.68
N GLU A 81 -2.13 -18.47 0.19
CA GLU A 81 -3.47 -18.32 -0.42
C GLU A 81 -3.57 -18.97 -1.81
N THR A 82 -2.52 -18.83 -2.63
CA THR A 82 -2.57 -19.24 -4.04
C THR A 82 -1.97 -20.62 -4.32
N GLY A 83 -1.23 -21.18 -3.35
CA GLY A 83 -0.45 -22.42 -3.53
C GLY A 83 0.80 -22.26 -4.40
N LEU A 84 1.18 -21.03 -4.76
CA LEU A 84 2.40 -20.77 -5.51
C LEU A 84 3.65 -21.10 -4.68
N PRO A 85 4.72 -21.64 -5.30
CA PRO A 85 6.06 -21.65 -4.72
C PRO A 85 6.50 -20.24 -4.29
N LEU A 86 7.31 -20.14 -3.22
CA LEU A 86 7.71 -18.85 -2.65
C LEU A 86 8.42 -17.93 -3.66
N ASP A 87 9.28 -18.49 -4.49
CA ASP A 87 10.02 -17.78 -5.54
C ASP A 87 9.09 -17.24 -6.64
N LEU A 88 8.02 -17.97 -6.97
CA LEU A 88 7.01 -17.49 -7.91
C LEU A 88 6.07 -16.46 -7.27
N ALA A 89 5.70 -16.64 -6.00
CA ALA A 89 4.91 -15.66 -5.25
C ALA A 89 5.66 -14.33 -5.11
N GLU A 90 6.98 -14.36 -4.90
CA GLU A 90 7.82 -13.18 -4.80
C GLU A 90 7.76 -12.28 -6.04
N ALA A 91 7.76 -12.87 -7.23
CA ALA A 91 7.65 -12.10 -8.48
C ALA A 91 6.32 -11.33 -8.61
N HIS A 92 5.29 -11.69 -7.84
CA HIS A 92 3.99 -11.01 -7.81
C HIS A 92 3.89 -9.93 -6.73
N VAL A 93 4.77 -9.93 -5.73
CA VAL A 93 4.80 -8.89 -4.68
C VAL A 93 5.36 -7.59 -5.28
N HIS A 94 4.57 -6.53 -5.18
CA HIS A 94 4.82 -5.23 -5.80
C HIS A 94 4.99 -4.12 -4.76
N ASP A 95 5.26 -2.91 -5.23
CA ASP A 95 5.33 -1.71 -4.39
C ASP A 95 3.97 -1.42 -3.76
N VAL A 96 3.98 -1.05 -2.49
CA VAL A 96 2.77 -1.06 -1.65
C VAL A 96 2.07 0.29 -1.60
N LEU A 97 0.80 0.26 -1.15
CA LEU A 97 0.20 1.39 -0.44
C LEU A 97 0.61 1.26 1.03
N ASN A 98 1.37 2.24 1.54
CA ASN A 98 1.78 2.27 2.95
C ASN A 98 0.67 2.87 3.82
N VAL A 99 -0.37 2.07 4.09
CA VAL A 99 -1.52 2.47 4.91
C VAL A 99 -1.05 2.94 6.30
N PHE A 100 -1.54 4.10 6.74
CA PHE A 100 -1.22 4.78 8.00
C PHE A 100 0.21 5.31 8.14
N MET A 101 1.15 4.91 7.29
CA MET A 101 2.53 5.39 7.38
C MET A 101 2.59 6.88 7.06
N CYS A 102 3.34 7.65 7.86
CA CYS A 102 3.49 9.09 7.67
C CYS A 102 4.88 9.43 7.10
N THR A 103 4.92 9.91 5.86
CA THR A 103 6.18 10.00 5.10
C THR A 103 6.19 11.19 4.15
N GLY A 104 7.37 11.51 3.60
CA GLY A 104 7.53 12.58 2.63
C GLY A 104 8.92 12.60 2.03
N PHE A 105 9.20 13.68 1.31
CA PHE A 105 10.55 14.01 0.84
C PHE A 105 11.02 15.29 1.51
N THR A 106 12.23 15.27 2.10
CA THR A 106 12.80 16.44 2.75
C THR A 106 12.89 17.62 1.78
N HIS A 107 12.62 18.85 2.26
CA HIS A 107 12.63 20.02 1.39
C HIS A 107 14.03 20.40 0.88
N ASP A 108 15.06 20.13 1.67
CA ASP A 108 16.44 20.54 1.41
C ASP A 108 17.21 19.55 0.52
N THR A 109 16.97 18.26 0.71
CA THR A 109 17.75 17.17 0.10
C THR A 109 16.89 16.20 -0.71
N HIS A 110 15.57 16.33 -0.67
CA HIS A 110 14.61 15.47 -1.37
C HIS A 110 14.77 13.97 -1.05
N GLN A 111 15.21 13.67 0.17
CA GLN A 111 15.36 12.30 0.66
C GLN A 111 14.04 11.81 1.24
N TYR A 112 13.74 10.53 1.00
CA TYR A 112 12.60 9.87 1.63
C TYR A 112 12.78 9.88 3.15
N PHE A 113 11.75 10.29 3.89
CA PHE A 113 11.73 10.20 5.33
C PHE A 113 10.41 9.62 5.82
N MET A 114 10.44 9.09 7.03
CA MET A 114 9.27 8.66 7.79
C MET A 114 9.24 9.34 9.14
N LYS A 115 8.05 9.36 9.76
CA LYS A 115 7.84 9.81 11.13
C LYS A 115 6.72 9.01 11.77
N ALA A 116 6.61 9.14 13.09
CA ALA A 116 5.56 8.51 13.88
C ALA A 116 4.17 8.78 13.28
N SER A 117 3.43 7.72 13.00
CA SER A 117 2.09 7.79 12.43
C SER A 117 1.12 8.52 13.37
N PRO A 118 0.21 9.37 12.82
CA PRO A 118 -0.87 9.95 13.59
C PRO A 118 -1.98 8.94 13.96
N VAL A 119 -1.97 7.72 13.37
CA VAL A 119 -3.02 6.71 13.55
C VAL A 119 -3.22 6.32 15.01
N ARG A 120 -4.47 6.13 15.41
CA ARG A 120 -4.89 5.63 16.72
C ARG A 120 -5.86 4.46 16.57
N PRO A 121 -6.02 3.62 17.61
CA PRO A 121 -7.04 2.57 17.60
C PRO A 121 -8.43 3.17 17.34
N GLY A 122 -9.08 2.71 16.27
CA GLY A 122 -10.37 3.22 15.81
C GLY A 122 -10.30 3.97 14.48
N ASP A 123 -9.12 4.49 14.10
CA ASP A 123 -8.90 5.03 12.76
C ASP A 123 -8.93 3.89 11.73
N PHE A 124 -9.50 4.18 10.57
CA PHE A 124 -9.61 3.26 9.45
C PHE A 124 -9.50 3.97 8.10
N LEU A 125 -9.14 3.18 7.09
CA LEU A 125 -9.16 3.53 5.68
C LEU A 125 -10.07 2.52 4.97
N GLU A 126 -11.12 3.02 4.31
CA GLU A 126 -12.15 2.21 3.66
C GLU A 126 -12.00 2.28 2.14
N PHE A 127 -12.26 1.14 1.49
CA PHE A 127 -12.17 1.01 0.05
C PHE A 127 -13.43 0.38 -0.54
N PHE A 128 -13.86 0.91 -1.67
CA PHE A 128 -14.74 0.22 -2.61
C PHE A 128 -13.89 -0.59 -3.60
N ALA A 129 -14.13 -1.91 -3.67
CA ALA A 129 -13.48 -2.79 -4.62
C ALA A 129 -14.13 -2.63 -6.01
N GLU A 130 -13.39 -2.07 -6.97
CA GLU A 130 -13.90 -1.80 -8.32
C GLU A 130 -13.94 -3.08 -9.18
N ILE A 131 -13.13 -4.06 -8.83
CA ILE A 131 -13.05 -5.40 -9.43
C ILE A 131 -12.91 -6.44 -8.32
N ASP A 132 -12.99 -7.73 -8.64
CA ASP A 132 -12.62 -8.78 -7.69
C ASP A 132 -11.14 -8.66 -7.35
N LEU A 133 -10.82 -8.65 -6.04
CA LEU A 133 -9.47 -8.44 -5.53
C LEU A 133 -9.02 -9.58 -4.65
N LEU A 134 -7.76 -9.97 -4.83
CA LEU A 134 -6.98 -10.61 -3.78
C LEU A 134 -6.17 -9.53 -3.05
N GLY A 135 -6.62 -9.14 -1.86
CA GLY A 135 -5.90 -8.22 -1.00
C GLY A 135 -4.88 -8.95 -0.11
N ALA A 136 -3.67 -8.40 0.01
CA ALA A 136 -2.66 -8.88 0.95
C ALA A 136 -2.16 -7.71 1.81
N LEU A 137 -2.14 -7.90 3.13
CA LEU A 137 -1.76 -6.88 4.10
C LEU A 137 -0.69 -7.43 5.04
N SER A 138 0.35 -6.64 5.29
CA SER A 138 1.40 -6.95 6.26
C SER A 138 1.40 -5.91 7.37
N THR A 139 1.35 -6.37 8.63
CA THR A 139 1.68 -5.54 9.78
C THR A 139 3.18 -5.28 9.79
N CYS A 140 3.59 -4.05 9.50
CA CYS A 140 5.00 -3.69 9.37
C CYS A 140 5.75 -3.90 10.70
N PRO A 141 6.95 -4.52 10.70
CA PRO A 141 7.76 -4.66 11.90
C PRO A 141 8.28 -3.31 12.44
N GLY A 142 8.18 -2.23 11.66
CA GLY A 142 8.48 -0.87 12.11
C GLY A 142 7.40 -0.25 13.00
N GLY A 143 6.29 -0.94 13.27
CA GLY A 143 5.18 -0.42 14.09
C GLY A 143 4.59 0.86 13.50
N ASP A 144 4.58 1.93 14.29
CA ASP A 144 4.13 3.27 13.88
C ASP A 144 5.17 4.05 13.07
N CYS A 145 6.31 3.44 12.73
CA CYS A 145 7.43 4.03 12.00
C CYS A 145 8.07 5.24 12.72
N SER A 146 7.97 5.28 14.05
CA SER A 146 8.68 6.27 14.89
C SER A 146 10.18 5.98 15.06
N SER A 147 10.63 4.76 14.72
CA SER A 147 12.00 4.27 14.89
C SER A 147 12.59 3.74 13.58
N GLU A 148 13.49 2.75 13.65
CA GLU A 148 14.13 2.10 12.49
C GLU A 148 13.21 1.10 11.78
N HIS A 149 13.55 0.74 10.53
CA HIS A 149 12.92 -0.33 9.76
C HIS A 149 13.56 -1.71 10.05
N SER A 150 12.84 -2.79 9.72
CA SER A 150 13.37 -4.17 9.70
C SER A 150 13.95 -4.63 11.04
N SER A 151 13.28 -4.28 12.14
CA SER A 151 13.69 -4.61 13.50
C SER A 151 12.48 -5.11 14.31
N ASP A 152 12.71 -5.99 15.29
CA ASP A 152 11.69 -6.45 16.24
C ASP A 152 11.59 -5.53 17.49
N THR A 153 12.27 -4.37 17.48
CA THR A 153 12.29 -3.44 18.63
C THR A 153 11.05 -2.56 18.71
N ALA A 154 10.40 -2.26 17.59
CA ALA A 154 9.22 -1.40 17.57
C ALA A 154 7.99 -2.12 18.14
N ALA A 155 7.17 -1.40 18.89
CA ALA A 155 5.88 -1.91 19.33
C ALA A 155 4.97 -2.12 18.11
N CYS A 156 4.64 -3.38 17.82
CA CYS A 156 3.79 -3.76 16.71
C CYS A 156 2.40 -4.15 17.20
N PHE A 157 1.39 -3.82 16.40
CA PHE A 157 -0.02 -4.08 16.70
C PHE A 157 -0.69 -4.76 15.50
N PRO A 158 -1.74 -5.58 15.73
CA PRO A 158 -2.49 -6.18 14.65
C PRO A 158 -3.25 -5.13 13.84
N LEU A 159 -3.41 -5.37 12.54
CA LEU A 159 -4.35 -4.66 11.67
C LEU A 159 -5.58 -5.55 11.44
N LYS A 160 -6.76 -4.95 11.44
CA LYS A 160 -8.04 -5.63 11.20
C LYS A 160 -8.54 -5.28 9.80
N VAL A 161 -8.95 -6.29 9.04
CA VAL A 161 -9.64 -6.13 7.76
C VAL A 161 -11.07 -6.63 7.93
N GLU A 162 -12.04 -5.82 7.50
CA GLU A 162 -13.45 -6.17 7.48
C GLU A 162 -13.97 -6.03 6.05
N ILE A 163 -14.84 -6.95 5.63
CA ILE A 163 -15.40 -6.98 4.29
C ILE A 163 -16.91 -6.76 4.42
N TYR A 164 -17.40 -5.75 3.71
CA TYR A 164 -18.81 -5.40 3.67
C TYR A 164 -19.34 -5.57 2.25
N GLN A 165 -20.58 -6.06 2.14
CA GLN A 165 -21.29 -6.13 0.87
C GLN A 165 -22.21 -4.91 0.74
N ALA A 166 -22.02 -4.10 -0.29
CA ALA A 166 -22.92 -2.99 -0.59
C ALA A 166 -24.31 -3.52 -0.98
N ASP A 167 -25.35 -2.72 -0.71
CA ASP A 167 -26.70 -3.00 -1.21
C ASP A 167 -26.67 -3.06 -2.75
N PRO A 168 -27.09 -4.17 -3.38
CA PRO A 168 -27.11 -4.31 -4.83
C PRO A 168 -27.88 -3.18 -5.54
N GLY A 169 -28.89 -2.58 -4.89
CA GLY A 169 -29.66 -1.47 -5.45
C GLY A 169 -28.83 -0.20 -5.66
N ILE A 170 -27.80 0.03 -4.84
CA ILE A 170 -26.89 1.18 -4.97
C ILE A 170 -25.97 1.00 -6.19
N LEU A 171 -25.68 -0.25 -6.56
CA LEU A 171 -24.78 -0.60 -7.67
C LEU A 171 -25.53 -0.87 -8.99
N ALA A 172 -26.84 -0.62 -9.07
CA ALA A 172 -27.66 -0.99 -10.22
C ALA A 172 -27.15 -0.41 -11.57
N ASP A 173 -26.63 0.82 -11.55
CA ASP A 173 -26.08 1.50 -12.73
C ASP A 173 -24.54 1.48 -12.77
N TRP A 174 -23.90 0.82 -11.80
CA TRP A 174 -22.44 0.69 -11.75
C TRP A 174 -22.00 -0.59 -12.47
N SER A 175 -20.88 -0.50 -13.19
CA SER A 175 -20.26 -1.66 -13.83
C SER A 175 -18.75 -1.66 -13.56
N PRO A 176 -18.14 -2.82 -13.28
CA PRO A 176 -16.69 -2.91 -13.09
C PRO A 176 -15.90 -2.30 -14.25
N PRO A 177 -14.80 -1.59 -13.99
CA PRO A 177 -14.01 -0.95 -15.03
C PRO A 177 -13.34 -2.01 -15.92
N LYS A 178 -13.41 -1.77 -17.22
CA LYS A 178 -12.71 -2.58 -18.22
C LYS A 178 -11.20 -2.27 -18.21
N PRO A 179 -10.34 -3.24 -18.58
CA PRO A 179 -8.94 -2.94 -18.86
C PRO A 179 -8.79 -1.85 -19.93
N SER A 180 -7.65 -1.18 -19.94
CA SER A 180 -7.30 -0.13 -20.91
C SER A 180 -7.53 -0.59 -22.34
N ALA A 181 -8.18 0.28 -23.11
CA ALA A 181 -8.47 0.05 -24.52
C ALA A 181 -7.30 0.40 -25.45
N TYR A 182 -6.14 0.79 -24.91
CA TYR A 182 -4.95 1.04 -25.73
C TYR A 182 -4.64 -0.22 -26.55
N SER A 183 -4.43 -0.04 -27.86
CA SER A 183 -4.31 -1.14 -28.82
C SER A 183 -3.13 -2.06 -28.56
N ARG A 184 -2.12 -1.59 -27.80
CA ARG A 184 -0.83 -2.25 -27.60
C ARG A 184 -0.11 -2.52 -28.93
N SER A 185 -0.45 -1.81 -30.01
CA SER A 185 0.24 -1.99 -31.28
C SER A 185 1.68 -1.50 -31.19
N HIS A 186 1.95 -0.46 -30.39
CA HIS A 186 3.26 0.20 -30.26
C HIS A 186 3.88 0.60 -31.61
N ARG A 187 3.05 0.78 -32.64
CA ARG A 187 3.47 1.16 -33.99
C ARG A 187 3.50 2.68 -34.10
N GLU A 188 4.45 3.17 -34.90
CA GLU A 188 4.46 4.56 -35.41
C GLU A 188 3.34 4.78 -36.42
#